data_AF-A0AA95G2D2-F1
#
_entry.id   AF-A0AA95G2D2-F1
#
_cell.length_a   1.000
_cell.length_b   1.000
_cell.length_c   1.000
_cell.angle_alpha   90.00
_cell.angle_beta   90.00
_cell.angle_gamma   90.00
#
_symmetry.space_group_name_H-M   'P 1'
#
loop_
_entity.id
_entity.type
_entity.pdbx_description
1 polymer ?
#
loop_
_entity_poly.entity_id
_entity_poly.type
_entity_poly.pdbx_seq_one_letter_code
_entity_poly.pdbx_strand_id
1 'polypeptide(L)'
;MDLKTLSCLFLLIYLVIAVIDGFYFHIYKYKLYAREDSKKEHFLHTLNAILFPWSIFFVFCDKFKGLFLYFGIFLLILSLIIEFFDLYEELKSRKSLGGLTSNEYAMHFSLSALRATYSTLILVSRPTSDWIISNSHINYNYNESLLVTYFIYPVITVGIFTAIFHVILFFIKTDNVKEIENL
;
A
#
# COMPACT_ATOMS: atom_id res chain seq x y z
N MET A 1 -17.76 -5.66 -17.95
CA MET A 1 -16.89 -5.83 -16.78
C MET A 1 -17.55 -5.12 -15.62
N ASP A 2 -17.77 -5.78 -14.49
CA ASP A 2 -18.35 -5.12 -13.31
C ASP A 2 -17.32 -4.18 -12.63
N LEU A 3 -17.81 -3.31 -11.73
CA LEU A 3 -16.98 -2.29 -11.07
C LEU A 3 -15.89 -2.91 -10.18
N LYS A 4 -16.14 -4.06 -9.55
CA LYS A 4 -15.17 -4.75 -8.70
C LYS A 4 -14.03 -5.32 -9.55
N THR A 5 -14.35 -5.93 -10.68
CA THR A 5 -13.36 -6.40 -11.65
C THR A 5 -12.52 -5.25 -12.20
N LEU A 6 -13.14 -4.10 -12.51
CA LEU A 6 -12.41 -2.89 -12.91
C LEU A 6 -11.50 -2.37 -11.80
N SER A 7 -11.97 -2.35 -10.56
CA SER A 7 -11.15 -2.00 -9.40
C SER A 7 -9.93 -2.91 -9.28
N CYS A 8 -10.10 -4.23 -9.41
CA CYS A 8 -9.00 -5.19 -9.38
C CYS A 8 -7.97 -4.93 -10.48
N LEU A 9 -8.40 -4.55 -11.69
CA LEU A 9 -7.49 -4.18 -12.77
C LEU A 9 -6.65 -2.94 -12.42
N PHE A 10 -7.28 -1.89 -11.89
CA PHE A 10 -6.55 -0.69 -11.45
C PHE A 10 -5.63 -0.98 -10.26
N LEU A 11 -6.04 -1.84 -9.33
CA LEU A 11 -5.19 -2.32 -8.24
C LEU A 11 -3.98 -3.09 -8.79
N LEU A 12 -4.16 -3.95 -9.80
CA LEU A 12 -3.04 -4.66 -10.43
C LEU A 12 -2.03 -3.69 -11.05
N ILE A 13 -2.51 -2.68 -11.80
CA ILE A 13 -1.65 -1.66 -12.40
C ILE A 13 -0.92 -0.87 -11.29
N TYR A 14 -1.64 -0.49 -10.24
CA TYR A 14 -1.06 0.15 -9.05
C TYR A 14 0.06 -0.69 -8.45
N LEU A 15 -0.14 -1.99 -8.24
CA LEU A 15 0.85 -2.88 -7.65
C LEU A 15 2.12 -3.01 -8.49
N VAL A 16 1.99 -3.08 -9.82
CA VAL A 16 3.15 -3.12 -10.73
C VAL A 16 4.02 -1.87 -10.58
N ILE A 17 3.39 -0.70 -10.49
CA ILE A 17 4.11 0.57 -10.31
C ILE A 17 4.64 0.70 -8.88
N ALA A 18 3.88 0.26 -7.87
CA ALA A 18 4.28 0.32 -6.47
C ALA A 18 5.51 -0.55 -6.16
N VAL A 19 5.71 -1.65 -6.91
CA VAL A 19 6.95 -2.43 -6.84
C VAL A 19 8.14 -1.62 -7.34
N ILE A 20 7.99 -0.80 -8.39
CA ILE A 20 9.08 0.07 -8.86
C ILE A 20 9.43 1.11 -7.80
N ASP A 21 8.42 1.70 -7.16
CA ASP A 21 8.62 2.64 -6.06
C ASP A 21 9.33 1.99 -4.85
N GLY A 22 8.69 1.01 -4.23
CA GLY A 22 9.19 0.38 -3.01
C GLY A 22 10.48 -0.43 -3.22
N PHE A 23 10.58 -1.22 -4.29
CA PHE A 23 11.76 -2.06 -4.49
C PHE A 23 12.89 -1.30 -5.20
N TYR A 24 12.62 -0.69 -6.35
CA TYR A 24 13.70 -0.09 -7.15
C TYR A 24 14.18 1.22 -6.55
N PHE A 25 13.30 2.19 -6.24
CA PHE A 25 13.74 3.47 -5.70
C PHE A 25 14.11 3.40 -4.22
N HIS A 26 13.21 2.89 -3.37
CA HIS A 26 13.39 2.92 -1.93
C HIS A 26 14.49 1.97 -1.44
N ILE A 27 14.56 0.75 -1.99
CA ILE A 27 15.45 -0.30 -1.49
C ILE A 27 16.74 -0.41 -2.31
N TYR A 28 16.65 -0.58 -3.63
CA TYR A 28 17.81 -0.88 -4.47
C TYR A 28 18.65 0.36 -4.83
N LYS A 29 18.04 1.36 -5.48
CA LYS A 29 18.73 2.51 -6.06
C LYS A 29 19.22 3.49 -5.01
N TYR A 30 18.33 3.92 -4.10
CA TYR A 30 18.67 4.96 -3.13
C TYR A 30 18.98 4.42 -1.74
N LYS A 31 18.63 3.16 -1.44
CA LYS A 31 18.84 2.52 -0.14
C LYS A 31 18.36 3.43 1.00
N LEU A 32 17.12 3.92 0.93
CA LEU A 32 16.61 4.94 1.85
C LEU A 32 16.56 4.48 3.31
N TYR A 33 16.47 3.18 3.55
CA TYR A 33 16.59 2.62 4.90
C TYR A 33 17.96 2.89 5.54
N ALA A 34 18.98 3.15 4.72
CA ALA A 34 20.37 3.30 5.14
C ALA A 34 20.84 4.76 5.24
N ARG A 35 19.99 5.76 4.97
CA ARG A 35 20.39 7.17 5.01
C ARG A 35 19.68 7.91 6.14
N GLU A 36 20.42 8.78 6.81
CA GLU A 36 19.91 9.57 7.94
C GLU A 36 18.82 10.56 7.53
N ASP A 37 18.94 11.15 6.34
CA ASP A 37 18.00 12.13 5.79
C ASP A 37 16.66 11.52 5.32
N SER A 38 16.61 10.21 5.10
CA SER A 38 15.41 9.48 4.66
C SER A 38 14.75 8.63 5.76
N LYS A 39 15.26 8.64 7.00
CA LYS A 39 14.67 7.81 8.10
C LYS A 39 13.19 8.07 8.34
N LYS A 40 12.77 9.34 8.33
CA LYS A 40 11.37 9.72 8.56
C LYS A 40 10.47 9.22 7.43
N GLU A 41 10.92 9.35 6.19
CA GLU A 41 10.19 8.83 5.04
C GLU A 41 10.14 7.30 5.06
N HIS A 42 11.27 6.62 5.28
CA HIS A 42 11.28 5.16 5.36
C HIS A 42 10.33 4.66 6.46
N PHE A 43 10.22 5.36 7.59
CA PHE A 43 9.23 5.08 8.62
C PHE A 43 7.78 5.24 8.12
N LEU A 44 7.45 6.37 7.49
CA LEU A 44 6.11 6.63 6.94
C LEU A 44 5.75 5.59 5.87
N HIS A 45 6.66 5.31 4.95
CA HIS A 45 6.51 4.28 3.93
C HIS A 45 6.31 2.88 4.55
N THR A 46 7.03 2.56 5.63
CA THR A 46 6.86 1.29 6.36
C THR A 46 5.48 1.19 7.00
N LEU A 47 4.98 2.27 7.63
CA LEU A 47 3.61 2.31 8.15
C LEU A 47 2.59 2.10 7.02
N ASN A 48 2.81 2.71 5.87
CA ASN A 48 1.93 2.54 4.72
C ASN A 48 1.95 1.09 4.19
N ALA A 49 3.12 0.47 4.10
CA ALA A 49 3.30 -0.93 3.72
C ALA A 49 2.58 -1.89 4.68
N ILE A 50 2.52 -1.57 5.98
CA ILE A 50 1.75 -2.33 6.97
C ILE A 50 0.24 -2.16 6.75
N LEU A 51 -0.25 -0.93 6.59
CA LEU A 51 -1.68 -0.64 6.51
C LEU A 51 -2.33 -1.13 5.21
N PHE A 52 -1.60 -1.02 4.10
CA PHE A 52 -2.09 -1.36 2.77
C PHE A 52 -2.73 -2.76 2.67
N PRO A 53 -2.07 -3.88 3.00
CA PRO A 53 -2.68 -5.21 2.89
C PRO A 53 -3.95 -5.36 3.71
N TRP A 54 -4.03 -4.73 4.89
CA TRP A 54 -5.23 -4.78 5.72
C TRP A 54 -6.37 -3.94 5.16
N SER A 55 -6.09 -2.75 4.62
CA SER A 55 -7.12 -1.97 3.92
C SER A 55 -7.70 -2.75 2.73
N ILE A 56 -6.85 -3.42 1.95
CA ILE A 56 -7.29 -4.26 0.83
C ILE A 56 -8.13 -5.43 1.34
N PHE A 57 -7.69 -6.12 2.40
CA PHE A 57 -8.42 -7.24 2.97
C PHE A 57 -9.84 -6.90 3.42
N PHE A 58 -10.00 -5.82 4.19
CA PHE A 58 -11.31 -5.44 4.71
C PHE A 58 -12.23 -4.85 3.63
N VAL A 59 -11.68 -4.15 2.64
CA VAL A 59 -12.48 -3.48 1.60
C VAL A 59 -12.84 -4.42 0.44
N PHE A 60 -11.96 -5.34 0.03
CA PHE A 60 -12.18 -6.18 -1.15
C PHE A 60 -12.86 -7.54 -0.86
N CYS A 61 -12.72 -8.10 0.35
CA CYS A 61 -13.37 -9.37 0.69
C CYS A 61 -14.86 -9.15 0.99
N ASP A 62 -15.74 -9.93 0.38
CA ASP A 62 -17.20 -9.74 0.48
C ASP A 62 -17.76 -10.23 1.81
N LYS A 63 -17.00 -11.03 2.56
CA LYS A 63 -17.36 -11.44 3.93
C LYS A 63 -17.36 -10.29 4.94
N PHE A 64 -16.70 -9.16 4.67
CA PHE A 64 -16.63 -8.03 5.61
C PHE A 64 -17.69 -6.98 5.31
N LYS A 65 -18.58 -6.80 6.28
CA LYS A 65 -19.75 -5.91 6.21
C LYS A 65 -19.85 -5.04 7.46
N GLY A 66 -20.69 -4.02 7.41
CA GLY A 66 -20.95 -3.11 8.52
C GLY A 66 -19.66 -2.52 9.08
N LEU A 67 -19.44 -2.69 10.38
CA LEU A 67 -18.29 -2.17 11.11
C LEU A 67 -16.94 -2.62 10.53
N PHE A 68 -16.84 -3.85 10.02
CA PHE A 68 -15.60 -4.35 9.41
C PHE A 68 -15.27 -3.65 8.09
N LEU A 69 -16.30 -3.32 7.29
CA LEU A 69 -16.12 -2.53 6.07
C LEU A 69 -15.70 -1.09 6.41
N TYR A 70 -16.34 -0.47 7.42
CA TYR A 70 -15.93 0.85 7.91
C TYR A 70 -14.52 0.86 8.48
N PHE A 71 -14.10 -0.21 9.16
CA PHE A 71 -12.73 -0.35 9.63
C PHE A 71 -11.74 -0.41 8.45
N GLY A 72 -12.07 -1.13 7.38
CA GLY A 72 -11.28 -1.12 6.14
C GLY A 72 -11.13 0.28 5.53
N ILE A 73 -12.22 1.05 5.51
CA ILE A 73 -12.21 2.45 5.03
C ILE A 73 -11.35 3.33 5.96
N PHE A 74 -11.43 3.14 7.27
CA PHE A 74 -10.59 3.85 8.22
C PHE A 74 -9.10 3.58 7.96
N LEU A 75 -8.72 2.31 7.75
CA LEU A 75 -7.34 1.95 7.41
C LEU A 75 -6.90 2.57 6.08
N LEU A 76 -7.78 2.59 5.07
CA LEU A 76 -7.51 3.23 3.79
C LEU A 76 -7.28 4.75 3.95
N ILE A 77 -8.13 5.44 4.71
CA ILE A 77 -7.97 6.88 4.97
C ILE A 77 -6.67 7.15 5.74
N LEU A 78 -6.35 6.33 6.73
CA LEU A 78 -5.11 6.45 7.49
C LEU A 78 -3.88 6.25 6.58
N SER A 79 -3.93 5.26 5.68
CA SER A 79 -2.90 5.03 4.65
C SER A 79 -2.72 6.26 3.74
N LEU A 80 -3.82 6.89 3.29
CA LEU A 80 -3.76 8.10 2.47
C LEU A 80 -3.13 9.29 3.23
N ILE A 81 -3.45 9.45 4.51
CA ILE A 81 -2.85 10.50 5.35
C ILE A 81 -1.33 10.27 5.49
N ILE A 82 -0.91 9.03 5.71
CA ILE A 82 0.52 8.68 5.82
C ILE A 82 1.24 8.91 4.50
N GLU A 83 0.67 8.48 3.37
CA GLU A 83 1.23 8.74 2.04
C GLU A 83 1.38 10.23 1.76
N PHE A 84 0.41 11.06 2.16
CA PHE A 84 0.54 12.51 2.02
C PHE A 84 1.76 13.07 2.78
N PHE A 85 2.00 12.59 4.00
CA PHE A 85 3.19 12.98 4.75
C PHE A 85 4.48 12.39 4.18
N ASP A 86 4.43 11.20 3.58
CA ASP A 86 5.55 10.55 2.91
C ASP A 86 6.05 11.43 1.76
N LEU A 87 5.15 11.83 0.86
CA LEU A 87 5.41 12.73 -0.27
C LEU A 87 5.95 14.10 0.18
N TYR A 88 5.49 14.60 1.34
CA TYR A 88 5.99 15.86 1.89
C TYR A 88 7.45 15.77 2.36
N GLU A 89 7.88 14.60 2.86
CA GLU A 89 9.24 14.38 3.32
C GLU A 89 10.21 13.98 2.20
N GLU A 90 9.72 13.46 1.06
CA GLU A 90 10.55 13.08 -0.10
C GLU A 90 11.47 14.21 -0.59
N LEU A 91 10.99 15.46 -0.63
CA LEU A 91 11.83 16.58 -1.06
C LEU A 91 13.08 16.75 -0.18
N LYS A 92 12.97 16.45 1.12
CA LYS A 92 14.08 16.56 2.07
C LYS A 92 15.03 15.37 1.93
N SER A 93 14.49 14.16 1.82
CA SER A 93 15.29 12.94 1.71
C SER A 93 16.06 12.86 0.39
N ARG A 94 15.54 13.43 -0.70
CA ARG A 94 16.24 13.48 -2.00
C ARG A 94 17.22 14.65 -2.11
N LYS A 95 17.29 15.56 -1.13
CA LYS A 95 18.14 16.76 -1.21
C LYS A 95 19.63 16.41 -1.34
N SER A 96 20.09 15.36 -0.65
CA SER A 96 21.46 14.85 -0.76
C SER A 96 21.74 14.10 -2.07
N LEU A 97 20.69 13.74 -2.82
CA LEU A 97 20.72 12.96 -4.05
C LEU A 97 20.58 13.81 -5.33
N GLY A 98 20.54 15.13 -5.20
CA GLY A 98 20.31 16.05 -6.33
C GLY A 98 18.83 16.38 -6.58
N GLY A 99 17.94 15.99 -5.67
CA GLY A 99 16.50 16.27 -5.75
C GLY A 99 15.68 15.14 -6.38
N LEU A 100 14.35 15.30 -6.32
CA LEU A 100 13.40 14.35 -6.88
C LEU A 100 13.42 14.42 -8.41
N THR A 101 13.51 13.26 -9.08
CA THR A 101 13.50 13.21 -10.54
C THR A 101 12.07 13.37 -11.08
N SER A 102 11.92 13.89 -12.32
CA SER A 102 10.59 13.99 -12.96
C SER A 102 9.89 12.64 -13.10
N ASN A 103 10.66 11.55 -13.25
CA ASN A 103 10.12 10.19 -13.35
C ASN A 103 9.54 9.71 -12.01
N GLU A 104 10.22 9.99 -10.90
CA GLU A 104 9.70 9.70 -9.55
C GLU A 104 8.42 10.50 -9.30
N TYR A 105 8.43 11.80 -9.61
CA TYR A 105 7.23 12.63 -9.44
C TYR A 105 6.04 12.12 -10.27
N ALA A 106 6.24 11.78 -11.54
CA ALA A 106 5.19 11.23 -12.39
C ALA A 106 4.67 9.87 -11.90
N MET A 107 5.56 9.04 -11.34
CA MET A 107 5.21 7.76 -10.73
C MET A 107 4.33 7.96 -9.50
N HIS A 108 4.70 8.83 -8.56
CA HIS A 108 3.90 9.09 -7.35
C HIS A 108 2.53 9.69 -7.67
N PHE A 109 2.47 10.60 -8.64
CA PHE A 109 1.19 11.11 -9.14
C PHE A 109 0.30 9.98 -9.71
N SER A 110 0.90 9.08 -10.50
CA SER A 110 0.19 7.93 -11.07
C SER A 110 -0.30 6.97 -9.99
N LEU A 111 0.52 6.68 -8.98
CA LEU A 111 0.14 5.83 -7.84
C LEU A 111 -1.03 6.43 -7.06
N SER A 112 -1.00 7.74 -6.81
CA SER A 112 -2.10 8.46 -6.14
C SER A 112 -3.41 8.37 -6.93
N ALA A 113 -3.35 8.60 -8.25
CA ALA A 113 -4.52 8.54 -9.13
C ALA A 113 -5.09 7.12 -9.23
N LEU A 114 -4.24 6.10 -9.37
CA LEU A 114 -4.65 4.70 -9.40
C LEU A 114 -5.28 4.27 -8.07
N ARG A 115 -4.71 4.73 -6.95
CA ARG A 115 -5.24 4.47 -5.59
C ARG A 115 -6.62 5.04 -5.40
N ALA A 116 -6.82 6.30 -5.76
CA ALA A 116 -8.13 6.93 -5.72
C ALA A 116 -9.13 6.17 -6.60
N THR A 117 -8.70 5.74 -7.79
CA THR A 117 -9.55 5.03 -8.76
C THR A 117 -9.99 3.66 -8.26
N TYR A 118 -9.05 2.76 -7.91
CA TYR A 118 -9.43 1.42 -7.47
C TYR A 118 -10.27 1.47 -6.19
N SER A 119 -9.91 2.36 -5.25
CA SER A 119 -10.61 2.50 -3.96
C SER A 119 -12.04 2.98 -4.13
N THR A 120 -12.25 3.98 -4.99
CA THR A 120 -13.60 4.47 -5.28
C THR A 120 -14.45 3.37 -5.94
N LEU A 121 -13.88 2.67 -6.93
CA LEU A 121 -14.58 1.61 -7.65
C LEU A 121 -15.00 0.45 -6.75
N ILE A 122 -14.12 -0.02 -5.85
CA ILE A 122 -14.46 -1.13 -4.95
C ILE A 122 -15.53 -0.71 -3.95
N LEU A 123 -15.45 0.50 -3.38
CA LEU A 123 -16.45 0.99 -2.43
C LEU A 123 -17.81 1.16 -3.12
N VAL A 124 -17.86 1.76 -4.30
CA VAL A 124 -19.12 1.91 -5.06
C VAL A 124 -19.69 0.55 -5.51
N SER A 125 -18.84 -0.45 -5.72
CA SER A 125 -19.31 -1.80 -6.09
C SER A 125 -20.04 -2.54 -4.96
N ARG A 126 -19.95 -2.07 -3.70
CA ARG A 126 -20.55 -2.73 -2.55
C ARG A 126 -22.08 -2.61 -2.52
N PRO A 127 -22.83 -3.71 -2.32
CA PRO A 127 -24.26 -3.68 -2.06
C PRO A 127 -24.64 -2.75 -0.91
N THR A 128 -25.78 -2.06 -1.03
CA THR A 128 -26.29 -1.14 0.01
C THR A 128 -26.45 -1.81 1.38
N SER A 129 -26.77 -3.11 1.40
CA SER A 129 -26.92 -3.90 2.62
C SER A 129 -25.60 -4.12 3.38
N ASP A 130 -24.45 -4.06 2.71
CA ASP A 130 -23.13 -4.24 3.34
C ASP A 130 -22.72 -3.03 4.19
N TRP A 131 -23.38 -1.88 3.99
CA TRP A 131 -23.12 -0.64 4.74
C TRP A 131 -23.89 -0.56 6.07
N ILE A 132 -24.84 -1.47 6.30
CA ILE A 132 -25.65 -1.44 7.52
C ILE A 132 -24.82 -1.97 8.69
N ILE A 133 -24.64 -1.14 9.73
CA ILE A 133 -23.82 -1.48 10.91
C ILE A 133 -24.35 -2.73 11.65
N SER A 134 -25.67 -2.97 11.68
CA SER A 134 -26.23 -4.18 12.30
C SER A 134 -25.82 -5.47 11.57
N ASN A 135 -25.33 -5.39 10.33
CA ASN A 135 -24.84 -6.53 9.56
C ASN A 135 -23.34 -6.83 9.82
N SER A 136 -22.79 -6.40 10.95
CA SER A 136 -21.38 -6.61 11.33
C SER A 136 -21.10 -8.05 11.79
N HIS A 137 -21.29 -9.02 10.92
CA HIS A 137 -20.96 -10.42 11.19
C HIS A 137 -19.92 -10.94 10.19
N ILE A 138 -18.95 -11.70 10.69
CA ILE A 138 -18.00 -12.42 9.86
C ILE A 138 -18.60 -13.78 9.54
N ASN A 139 -18.99 -13.99 8.28
CA ASN A 139 -19.35 -15.32 7.82
C ASN A 139 -18.08 -16.09 7.44
N TYR A 140 -17.61 -16.97 8.31
CA TYR A 140 -16.41 -17.79 8.08
C TYR A 140 -16.57 -18.80 6.95
N ASN A 141 -17.81 -19.19 6.62
CA ASN A 141 -18.14 -20.11 5.53
C ASN A 141 -18.51 -19.36 4.24
N TYR A 142 -18.18 -18.07 4.15
CA TYR A 142 -18.47 -17.28 2.97
C TYR A 142 -17.59 -17.74 1.79
N ASN A 143 -18.23 -18.19 0.72
CA ASN A 143 -17.55 -18.53 -0.52
C ASN A 143 -17.25 -17.25 -1.30
N GLU A 144 -16.03 -16.74 -1.14
CA GLU A 144 -15.54 -15.58 -1.85
C GLU A 144 -15.49 -15.83 -3.37
N SER A 145 -15.65 -14.75 -4.14
CA SER A 145 -15.51 -14.82 -5.60
C SER A 145 -14.13 -15.29 -6.03
N LEU A 146 -14.02 -15.82 -7.26
CA LEU A 146 -12.74 -16.24 -7.84
C LEU A 146 -11.70 -15.11 -7.83
N LEU A 147 -12.13 -13.86 -8.07
CA LEU A 147 -11.26 -12.68 -7.99
C LEU A 147 -10.68 -12.49 -6.59
N VAL A 148 -11.49 -12.62 -5.54
CA VAL A 148 -10.99 -12.46 -4.17
C VAL A 148 -10.02 -13.60 -3.84
N THR A 149 -10.38 -14.84 -4.17
CA THR A 149 -9.60 -16.03 -3.85
C THR A 149 -8.25 -16.06 -4.58
N TYR A 150 -8.23 -15.80 -5.89
CA TYR A 150 -7.03 -15.96 -6.73
C TYR A 150 -6.26 -14.67 -7.01
N PHE A 151 -6.80 -13.50 -6.65
CA PHE A 151 -6.09 -12.23 -6.82
C PHE A 151 -5.92 -11.50 -5.48
N ILE A 152 -7.00 -11.23 -4.74
CA ILE A 152 -6.92 -10.42 -3.51
C ILE A 152 -6.13 -11.11 -2.40
N TYR A 153 -6.35 -12.40 -2.13
CA TYR A 153 -5.58 -13.14 -1.11
C TYR A 153 -4.07 -13.19 -1.40
N PRO A 154 -3.63 -13.46 -2.64
CA PRO A 154 -2.23 -13.28 -3.02
C PRO A 154 -1.70 -11.84 -2.79
N VAL A 155 -2.47 -10.81 -3.16
CA VAL A 155 -2.06 -9.40 -2.94
C VAL A 155 -1.82 -9.11 -1.45
N ILE A 156 -2.71 -9.57 -0.58
CA ILE A 156 -2.56 -9.41 0.87
C ILE A 156 -1.33 -10.17 1.38
N THR A 157 -1.15 -11.40 0.91
CA THR A 157 -0.02 -12.25 1.32
C THR A 157 1.32 -11.61 0.95
N VAL A 158 1.45 -11.16 -0.31
CA VAL A 158 2.64 -10.43 -0.76
C VAL A 158 2.81 -9.13 0.00
N GLY A 159 1.73 -8.38 0.24
CA GLY A 159 1.76 -7.15 1.04
C GLY A 159 2.27 -7.36 2.47
N ILE A 160 1.87 -8.45 3.12
CA ILE A 160 2.38 -8.82 4.46
C ILE A 160 3.89 -9.08 4.41
N PHE A 161 4.38 -9.82 3.41
CA PHE A 161 5.82 -10.04 3.25
C PHE A 161 6.58 -8.74 2.99
N THR A 162 6.04 -7.85 2.14
CA THR A 162 6.62 -6.52 1.89
C THR A 162 6.67 -5.68 3.16
N ALA A 163 5.61 -5.71 3.98
CA ALA A 163 5.57 -4.99 5.26
C ALA A 163 6.62 -5.53 6.24
N ILE A 164 6.73 -6.84 6.39
CA ILE A 164 7.77 -7.49 7.21
C ILE A 164 9.15 -7.10 6.72
N PHE A 165 9.39 -7.12 5.41
CA PHE A 165 10.66 -6.74 4.82
C PHE A 165 11.05 -5.29 5.15
N HIS A 166 10.13 -4.34 5.01
CA HIS A 166 10.37 -2.95 5.38
C HIS A 166 10.63 -2.77 6.88
N VAL A 167 9.89 -3.47 7.74
CA VAL A 167 10.13 -3.46 9.19
C VAL A 167 11.52 -3.99 9.52
N ILE A 168 11.98 -5.06 8.86
CA ILE A 168 13.34 -5.58 9.04
C ILE A 168 14.37 -4.52 8.64
N LEU A 169 14.21 -3.89 7.46
CA LEU A 169 15.12 -2.85 6.97
C LEU A 169 15.21 -1.64 7.92
N PHE A 170 14.11 -1.28 8.58
CA PHE A 170 14.08 -0.22 9.58
C PHE A 170 15.04 -0.48 10.76
N PHE A 171 15.27 -1.74 11.13
CA PHE A 171 16.18 -2.12 12.21
C PHE A 171 17.62 -2.36 11.77
N ILE A 172 17.93 -2.35 10.46
CA ILE A 172 19.30 -2.51 9.98
C ILE A 172 20.08 -1.22 10.28
N LYS A 173 21.13 -1.36 11.09
CA LYS A 173 21.95 -0.23 11.54
C LYS A 173 22.83 0.31 10.41
N THR A 174 22.93 1.64 10.32
CA THR A 174 23.68 2.40 9.30
C THR A 174 25.17 2.01 9.21
N ASP A 175 25.77 1.53 10.31
CA ASP A 175 27.17 1.12 10.37
C ASP A 175 27.48 -0.10 9.47
N ASN A 176 26.48 -0.94 9.17
CA ASN A 176 26.62 -2.12 8.28
C ASN A 176 26.51 -1.76 6.79
N VAL A 177 26.17 -0.52 6.44
CA VAL A 177 25.87 -0.12 5.05
C VAL A 177 27.14 -0.09 4.19
N LYS A 178 28.31 0.22 4.79
CA LYS A 178 29.60 0.14 4.10
C LYS A 178 29.98 -1.29 3.67
N GLU A 179 29.45 -2.32 4.33
CA GLU A 179 29.62 -3.72 3.89
C GLU A 179 28.66 -4.07 2.74
N ILE A 180 27.48 -3.45 2.69
CA ILE A 180 26.44 -3.66 1.66
C ILE A 180 26.72 -2.84 0.37
N GLU A 181 27.59 -1.83 0.42
CA GLU A 181 28.08 -1.14 -0.78
C GLU A 181 29.12 -1.95 -1.58
N ASN A 182 29.68 -3.01 -0.98
CA ASN A 182 30.68 -3.89 -1.59
C ASN A 182 30.14 -5.27 -2.02
N LEU A 183 28.81 -5.45 -1.98
CA LEU A 183 28.08 -6.63 -2.48
C LEU A 183 27.18 -6.23 -3.66
#